data_AF-A0A6L7UM87-F1
#
_entry.id   AF-A0A6L7UM87-F1
#
_cell.length_a   1.000
_cell.length_b   1.000
_cell.length_c   1.000
_cell.angle_alpha   90.00
_cell.angle_beta   90.00
_cell.angle_gamma   90.00
#
_symmetry.space_group_name_H-M   'P 1'
#
loop_
_entity.id
_entity.type
_entity.pdbx_description
1 polymer ?
#
loop_
_entity_poly.entity_id
_entity_poly.type
_entity_poly.pdbx_seq_one_letter_code
_entity_poly.pdbx_strand_id
1 'polypeptide(L)'
;MKYALVNGRKAKARRGLAAICPGCGAPMVAKCGPRVIHHWAHKARSNCDPWWENETDWHREWKSHFPEECREVSHTAPDGEIHRADIKTPTGIVIEVQHSALSDEEREARERFYGNLIWILDGRPFRKSFELGWMLPDPESSGFEDIVWGPYVRNRYRSFPRNYDRPPHAFWLISEAARDYPGLTKANIDTVMPPGAMVQIHGTSPELEAQVQASYTGHHQFYWTRPRRTWLDANSPVYIDFGDEFLYRLEEYGATRRLCVRLVAKPKLVYDAMVERRAEDIATRFYPISAPNGG
;
A
#
# COMPACT_ATOMS: atom_id res chain seq x y z
N MET A 1 1.62 -24.59 3.13
CA MET A 1 1.94 -24.12 1.77
C MET A 1 0.90 -24.62 0.78
N LYS A 2 0.54 -23.84 -0.25
CA LYS A 2 -0.38 -24.28 -1.32
C LYS A 2 0.33 -25.10 -2.39
N TYR A 3 1.60 -24.78 -2.67
CA TYR A 3 2.40 -25.48 -3.67
C TYR A 3 3.62 -26.17 -3.06
N ALA A 4 4.04 -27.26 -3.70
CA ALA A 4 5.29 -27.98 -3.44
C ALA A 4 5.79 -28.64 -4.73
N LEU A 5 6.96 -29.26 -4.71
CA LEU A 5 7.55 -29.92 -5.88
C LEU A 5 7.16 -31.41 -5.92
N VAL A 6 6.32 -31.78 -6.88
CA VAL A 6 6.01 -33.18 -7.21
C VAL A 6 6.76 -33.53 -8.49
N ASN A 7 7.70 -34.47 -8.43
CA ASN A 7 8.59 -34.83 -9.55
C ASN A 7 9.30 -33.60 -10.14
N GLY A 8 9.79 -32.70 -9.28
CA GLY A 8 10.45 -31.45 -9.68
C GLY A 8 9.54 -30.36 -10.24
N ARG A 9 8.22 -30.60 -10.34
CA ARG A 9 7.26 -29.62 -10.87
C ARG A 9 6.37 -29.09 -9.76
N LYS A 10 6.09 -27.77 -9.80
CA LYS A 10 5.20 -27.10 -8.86
C LYS A 10 3.78 -27.67 -8.98
N ALA A 11 3.22 -28.13 -7.87
CA ALA A 11 1.90 -28.76 -7.84
C ALA A 11 1.12 -28.45 -6.56
N LYS A 12 -0.21 -28.40 -6.67
CA LYS A 12 -1.14 -28.29 -5.54
C LYS A 12 -1.27 -29.62 -4.81
N ALA A 13 -1.60 -29.57 -3.53
CA ALA A 13 -1.85 -30.76 -2.73
C ALA A 13 -3.03 -31.56 -3.26
N ARG A 14 -2.80 -32.85 -3.55
CA ARG A 14 -3.84 -33.84 -3.87
C ARG A 14 -3.66 -35.05 -2.97
N ARG A 15 -4.76 -35.68 -2.61
CA ARG A 15 -4.79 -36.79 -1.64
C ARG A 15 -3.81 -37.90 -2.06
N GLY A 16 -2.96 -38.33 -1.13
CA GLY A 16 -2.01 -39.43 -1.35
C GLY A 16 -0.70 -39.03 -2.02
N LEU A 17 -0.52 -37.77 -2.44
CA LEU A 17 0.75 -37.33 -3.02
C LEU A 17 1.80 -37.03 -1.94
N ALA A 18 3.06 -37.28 -2.31
CA ALA A 18 4.26 -36.80 -1.64
C ALA A 18 4.93 -35.72 -2.51
N ALA A 19 5.60 -34.79 -1.86
CA ALA A 19 6.31 -33.70 -2.53
C ALA A 19 7.58 -33.33 -1.76
N ILE A 20 8.38 -32.46 -2.36
CA ILE A 20 9.55 -31.83 -1.75
C ILE A 20 9.27 -30.35 -1.51
N CYS A 21 9.69 -29.84 -0.34
CA CYS A 21 9.61 -28.42 -0.03
C CYS A 21 10.55 -27.62 -0.94
N PRO A 22 10.05 -26.59 -1.65
CA PRO A 22 10.87 -25.76 -2.52
C PRO A 22 11.82 -24.82 -1.75
N GLY A 23 11.67 -24.69 -0.43
CA GLY A 23 12.56 -23.91 0.42
C GLY A 23 13.72 -24.74 0.96
N CYS A 24 13.41 -25.75 1.77
CA CYS A 24 14.43 -26.53 2.50
C CYS A 24 14.73 -27.91 1.92
N GLY A 25 14.06 -28.33 0.85
CA GLY A 25 14.22 -29.66 0.27
C GLY A 25 13.65 -30.82 1.11
N ALA A 26 13.01 -30.54 2.24
CA ALA A 26 12.48 -31.58 3.11
C ALA A 26 11.20 -32.25 2.52
N PRO A 27 10.95 -33.54 2.83
CA PRO A 27 9.74 -34.23 2.42
C PRO A 27 8.45 -33.60 2.97
N MET A 28 7.44 -33.49 2.12
CA MET A 28 6.12 -32.96 2.44
C MET A 28 5.02 -33.99 2.16
N VAL A 29 3.93 -33.87 2.91
CA VAL A 29 2.71 -34.70 2.79
C VAL A 29 1.53 -33.82 2.41
N ALA A 30 0.67 -34.31 1.52
CA ALA A 30 -0.58 -33.65 1.18
C ALA A 30 -1.60 -33.82 2.32
N LYS A 31 -2.07 -32.70 2.87
CA LYS A 31 -3.21 -32.65 3.79
C LYS A 31 -4.45 -32.28 3.00
N CYS A 32 -5.37 -33.23 2.83
CA CYS A 32 -6.60 -33.06 2.07
C CYS A 32 -7.78 -33.64 2.84
N GLY A 33 -8.92 -32.96 2.82
CA GLY A 33 -10.14 -33.46 3.47
C GLY A 33 -11.25 -32.42 3.52
N PRO A 34 -12.49 -32.84 3.84
CA PRO A 34 -13.66 -31.96 3.79
C PRO A 34 -13.66 -30.84 4.85
N ARG A 35 -12.79 -30.95 5.87
CA ARG A 35 -12.66 -29.97 6.97
C ARG A 35 -11.34 -29.19 6.94
N VAL A 36 -10.51 -29.41 5.92
CA VAL A 36 -9.16 -28.85 5.85
C VAL A 36 -8.90 -28.37 4.43
N ILE A 37 -8.52 -27.10 4.28
CA ILE A 37 -8.08 -26.56 2.99
C ILE A 37 -6.89 -27.39 2.51
N HIS A 38 -6.94 -27.86 1.27
CA HIS A 38 -5.88 -28.70 0.72
C HIS A 38 -4.54 -27.96 0.72
N HIS A 39 -3.56 -28.48 1.45
CA HIS A 39 -2.24 -27.86 1.58
C HIS A 39 -1.14 -28.90 1.74
N TRP A 40 0.10 -28.48 1.49
CA TRP A 40 1.30 -29.23 1.81
C TRP A 40 1.80 -28.87 3.20
N ALA A 41 2.16 -29.89 3.97
CA ALA A 41 2.80 -29.79 5.26
C ALA A 41 4.09 -30.61 5.28
N HIS A 42 5.12 -30.14 5.98
CA HIS A 42 6.32 -30.94 6.22
C HIS A 42 5.96 -32.25 6.94
N LYS A 43 6.64 -33.34 6.57
CA LYS A 43 6.44 -34.65 7.22
C LYS A 43 6.90 -34.61 8.68
N ALA A 44 8.01 -33.94 8.95
CA ALA A 44 8.43 -33.56 10.30
C ALA A 44 7.80 -32.21 10.68
N ARG A 45 7.67 -31.91 11.97
CA ARG A 45 7.13 -30.63 12.47
C ARG A 45 8.18 -29.51 12.37
N SER A 46 8.71 -29.29 11.17
CA SER A 46 9.69 -28.26 10.86
C SER A 46 9.00 -27.02 10.31
N ASN A 47 9.17 -25.88 10.97
CA ASN A 47 8.95 -24.59 10.32
C ASN A 47 10.26 -24.20 9.62
N CYS A 48 10.30 -24.31 8.29
CA CYS A 48 11.54 -24.07 7.54
C CYS A 48 11.70 -22.63 7.07
N ASP A 49 10.71 -21.78 7.34
CA ASP A 49 10.68 -20.39 6.90
C ASP A 49 10.11 -19.54 8.04
N PRO A 50 10.94 -18.74 8.73
CA PRO A 50 10.50 -17.98 9.90
C PRO A 50 9.49 -16.89 9.55
N TRP A 51 9.44 -16.45 8.28
CA TRP A 51 8.49 -15.44 7.79
C TRP A 51 7.12 -16.02 7.44
N TRP A 52 6.96 -17.34 7.55
CA TRP A 52 5.71 -17.99 7.21
C TRP A 52 4.63 -17.75 8.26
N GLU A 53 3.51 -17.16 7.83
CA GLU A 53 2.29 -17.00 8.63
C GLU A 53 1.14 -17.91 8.16
N ASN A 54 0.13 -18.05 9.03
CA ASN A 54 -1.10 -18.76 8.68
C ASN A 54 -1.90 -17.94 7.65
N GLU A 55 -2.17 -18.57 6.51
CA GLU A 55 -2.83 -17.92 5.38
C GLU A 55 -4.35 -17.83 5.58
N THR A 56 -4.90 -16.61 5.57
CA THR A 56 -6.35 -16.34 5.59
C THR A 56 -6.99 -16.48 4.21
N ASP A 57 -8.33 -16.53 4.11
CA ASP A 57 -9.01 -16.59 2.81
C ASP A 57 -8.74 -15.35 1.95
N TRP A 58 -8.68 -14.17 2.57
CA TRP A 58 -8.32 -12.92 1.89
C TRP A 58 -6.89 -12.93 1.36
N HIS A 59 -5.96 -13.49 2.14
CA HIS A 59 -4.57 -13.66 1.71
C HIS A 59 -4.48 -14.58 0.49
N ARG A 60 -5.24 -15.68 0.49
CA ARG A 60 -5.34 -16.61 -0.64
C ARG A 60 -5.97 -15.95 -1.87
N GLU A 61 -7.02 -15.16 -1.67
CA GLU A 61 -7.72 -14.41 -2.71
C GLU A 61 -6.77 -13.41 -3.38
N TRP A 62 -6.00 -12.65 -2.61
CA TRP A 62 -5.03 -11.71 -3.16
C TRP A 62 -4.00 -12.39 -4.07
N LYS A 63 -3.41 -13.51 -3.62
CA LYS A 63 -2.50 -14.31 -4.47
C LYS A 63 -3.18 -14.82 -5.72
N SER A 64 -4.50 -15.06 -5.67
CA SER A 64 -5.25 -15.60 -6.80
C SER A 64 -5.40 -14.63 -7.98
N HIS A 65 -5.15 -13.34 -7.79
CA HIS A 65 -5.13 -12.35 -8.88
C HIS A 65 -3.93 -12.50 -9.82
N PHE A 66 -2.87 -13.21 -9.41
CA PHE A 66 -1.64 -13.38 -10.18
C PHE A 66 -1.56 -14.78 -10.81
N PRO A 67 -0.82 -15.02 -11.90
CA PRO A 67 -0.62 -16.37 -12.44
C PRO A 67 0.03 -17.36 -11.44
N GLU A 68 -0.19 -18.67 -11.60
CA GLU A 68 0.28 -19.67 -10.61
C GLU A 68 1.80 -19.72 -10.45
N GLU A 69 2.52 -19.44 -11.51
CA GLU A 69 3.98 -19.32 -11.56
C GLU A 69 4.49 -18.21 -10.63
N CYS A 70 3.72 -17.14 -10.45
CA CYS A 70 4.10 -15.99 -9.62
C CYS A 70 3.83 -16.23 -8.12
N ARG A 71 2.95 -17.15 -7.73
CA ARG A 71 2.48 -17.31 -6.34
C ARG A 71 3.40 -18.21 -5.52
N GLU A 72 3.73 -17.89 -4.28
CA GLU A 72 4.56 -18.73 -3.40
C GLU A 72 5.92 -19.10 -4.05
N VAL A 73 6.70 -18.09 -4.44
CA VAL A 73 7.98 -18.29 -5.15
C VAL A 73 9.14 -18.19 -4.17
N SER A 74 10.00 -19.23 -4.13
CA SER A 74 11.24 -19.19 -3.37
C SER A 74 12.21 -18.15 -3.97
N HIS A 75 12.78 -17.33 -3.11
CA HIS A 75 13.84 -16.39 -3.39
C HIS A 75 15.07 -16.81 -2.58
N THR A 76 16.20 -16.96 -3.24
CA THR A 76 17.49 -17.30 -2.60
C THR A 76 18.39 -16.07 -2.68
N ALA A 77 18.83 -15.57 -1.54
CA ALA A 77 19.82 -14.50 -1.45
C ALA A 77 21.23 -15.01 -1.81
N PRO A 78 22.20 -14.11 -2.10
CA PRO A 78 23.56 -14.49 -2.48
C PRO A 78 24.31 -15.31 -1.41
N ASP A 79 23.95 -15.17 -0.14
CA ASP A 79 24.51 -15.92 0.99
C ASP A 79 23.87 -17.30 1.19
N GLY A 80 22.86 -17.64 0.39
CA GLY A 80 22.14 -18.90 0.45
C GLY A 80 20.91 -18.89 1.36
N GLU A 81 20.56 -17.75 1.98
CA GLU A 81 19.29 -17.61 2.71
C GLU A 81 18.11 -17.76 1.74
N ILE A 82 17.08 -18.53 2.12
CA ILE A 82 15.91 -18.81 1.28
C ILE A 82 14.64 -18.42 2.00
N HIS A 83 13.89 -17.49 1.40
CA HIS A 83 12.54 -17.14 1.81
C HIS A 83 11.57 -17.28 0.66
N ARG A 84 10.27 -17.33 0.98
CA ARG A 84 9.23 -17.51 -0.02
C ARG A 84 8.33 -16.29 -0.04
N ALA A 85 8.38 -15.58 -1.15
CA ALA A 85 7.47 -14.48 -1.43
C ALA A 85 6.05 -15.00 -1.66
N ASP A 86 5.06 -14.26 -1.18
CA ASP A 86 3.66 -14.51 -1.52
C ASP A 86 3.40 -14.44 -3.02
N ILE A 87 3.91 -13.39 -3.67
CA ILE A 87 3.92 -13.23 -5.12
C ILE A 87 5.29 -12.67 -5.56
N LYS A 88 5.86 -13.22 -6.63
CA LYS A 88 7.01 -12.65 -7.36
C LYS A 88 6.69 -12.64 -8.85
N THR A 89 6.62 -11.45 -9.43
CA THR A 89 6.22 -11.26 -10.84
C THR A 89 7.41 -11.49 -11.78
N PRO A 90 7.17 -11.70 -13.09
CA PRO A 90 8.25 -11.94 -14.07
C PRO A 90 9.24 -10.77 -14.19
N THR A 91 8.80 -9.55 -13.89
CA THR A 91 9.66 -8.35 -13.89
C THR A 91 10.51 -8.22 -12.62
N GLY A 92 10.32 -9.12 -11.65
CA GLY A 92 11.09 -9.16 -10.41
C GLY A 92 10.48 -8.36 -9.27
N ILE A 93 9.25 -7.84 -9.40
CA ILE A 93 8.54 -7.22 -8.29
C ILE A 93 8.05 -8.32 -7.34
N VAL A 94 8.34 -8.14 -6.06
CA VAL A 94 7.85 -8.97 -4.96
C VAL A 94 6.65 -8.27 -4.33
N ILE A 95 5.60 -9.03 -4.01
CA ILE A 95 4.45 -8.55 -3.26
C ILE A 95 4.30 -9.45 -2.05
N GLU A 96 4.35 -8.86 -0.86
CA GLU A 96 4.00 -9.53 0.39
C GLU A 96 2.64 -9.05 0.86
N VAL A 97 1.75 -10.00 1.13
CA VAL A 97 0.37 -9.74 1.53
C VAL A 97 0.27 -9.99 3.02
N GLN A 98 0.06 -8.94 3.80
CA GLN A 98 0.23 -8.97 5.25
C GLN A 98 -1.10 -8.78 5.98
N HIS A 99 -1.50 -9.82 6.73
CA HIS A 99 -2.70 -9.74 7.58
C HIS A 99 -2.36 -9.46 9.05
N SER A 100 -1.36 -10.16 9.60
CA SER A 100 -0.97 -10.04 11.00
C SER A 100 -0.06 -8.82 11.26
N ALA A 101 0.15 -8.50 12.55
CA ALA A 101 1.13 -7.49 12.92
C ALA A 101 2.54 -7.96 12.55
N LEU A 102 3.36 -7.04 12.07
CA LEU A 102 4.76 -7.25 11.71
C LEU A 102 5.60 -6.28 12.54
N SER A 103 6.75 -6.70 13.06
CA SER A 103 7.66 -5.79 13.76
C SER A 103 8.43 -4.92 12.76
N ASP A 104 9.01 -3.82 13.25
CA ASP A 104 9.85 -2.96 12.41
C ASP A 104 11.09 -3.71 11.93
N GLU A 105 11.73 -4.48 12.82
CA GLU A 105 12.91 -5.28 12.49
C GLU A 105 12.61 -6.32 11.41
N GLU A 106 11.46 -6.99 11.49
CA GLU A 106 11.06 -7.99 10.51
C GLU A 106 10.69 -7.33 9.18
N ARG A 107 9.92 -6.24 9.19
CA ARG A 107 9.60 -5.47 7.98
C ARG A 107 10.89 -5.06 7.26
N GLU A 108 11.81 -4.43 7.98
CA GLU A 108 13.08 -3.97 7.40
C GLU A 108 13.95 -5.12 6.89
N ALA A 109 13.97 -6.25 7.60
CA ALA A 109 14.69 -7.44 7.12
C ALA A 109 14.12 -7.93 5.78
N ARG A 110 12.79 -8.00 5.64
CA ARG A 110 12.15 -8.39 4.39
C ARG A 110 12.38 -7.38 3.27
N GLU A 111 12.28 -6.08 3.57
CA GLU A 111 12.55 -5.01 2.60
C GLU A 111 14.00 -5.07 2.08
N ARG A 112 14.98 -5.26 2.98
CA ARG A 112 16.40 -5.43 2.59
C ARG A 112 16.63 -6.70 1.79
N PHE A 113 15.99 -7.80 2.17
CA PHE A 113 16.16 -9.10 1.52
C PHE A 113 15.61 -9.09 0.08
N TYR A 114 14.40 -8.56 -0.13
CA TYR A 114 13.77 -8.57 -1.46
C TYR A 114 14.15 -7.39 -2.35
N GLY A 115 14.35 -6.20 -1.76
CA GLY A 115 14.66 -4.96 -2.47
C GLY A 115 13.49 -4.39 -3.29
N ASN A 116 13.01 -5.12 -4.29
CA ASN A 116 11.95 -4.69 -5.21
C ASN A 116 10.56 -5.11 -4.71
N LEU A 117 10.20 -4.64 -3.51
CA LEU A 117 9.03 -5.10 -2.74
C LEU A 117 7.90 -4.07 -2.73
N ILE A 118 6.65 -4.53 -2.74
CA ILE A 118 5.49 -3.79 -2.23
C ILE A 118 4.76 -4.58 -1.15
N TRP A 119 4.06 -3.86 -0.28
CA TRP A 119 3.19 -4.43 0.75
C TRP A 119 1.71 -4.24 0.41
N ILE A 120 0.91 -5.30 0.55
CA ILE A 120 -0.55 -5.21 0.54
C ILE A 120 -1.06 -5.59 1.94
N LEU A 121 -1.64 -4.62 2.65
CA LEU A 121 -2.08 -4.79 4.03
C LEU A 121 -3.57 -5.06 4.12
N ASP A 122 -3.97 -5.98 5.00
CA ASP A 122 -5.36 -6.17 5.35
C ASP A 122 -5.85 -5.02 6.24
N GLY A 123 -6.55 -4.06 5.63
CA GLY A 123 -7.14 -2.91 6.30
C GLY A 123 -8.42 -3.22 7.07
N ARG A 124 -9.08 -4.34 6.77
CA ARG A 124 -10.43 -4.64 7.29
C ARG A 124 -10.49 -4.67 8.83
N PRO A 125 -9.51 -5.24 9.55
CA PRO A 125 -9.51 -5.22 11.02
C PRO A 125 -9.48 -3.82 11.64
N PHE A 126 -8.97 -2.81 10.93
CA PHE A 126 -8.84 -1.45 11.44
C PHE A 126 -9.61 -0.40 10.62
N ARG A 127 -10.56 -0.82 9.76
CA ARG A 127 -11.38 0.09 8.94
C ARG A 127 -12.06 1.19 9.77
N LYS A 128 -12.60 0.87 10.95
CA LYS A 128 -13.28 1.86 11.82
C LYS A 128 -12.33 2.92 12.41
N SER A 129 -11.03 2.65 12.40
CA SER A 129 -9.98 3.53 12.89
C SER A 129 -9.35 4.39 11.80
N PHE A 130 -9.71 4.15 10.53
CA PHE A 130 -9.19 4.87 9.38
C PHE A 130 -10.33 5.63 8.69
N GLU A 131 -10.12 6.91 8.43
CA GLU A 131 -11.09 7.80 7.81
C GLU A 131 -10.45 8.52 6.63
N LEU A 132 -11.05 8.39 5.46
CA LEU A 132 -10.63 9.11 4.27
C LEU A 132 -11.07 10.58 4.39
N GLY A 133 -10.12 11.49 4.25
CA GLY A 133 -10.31 12.92 4.40
C GLY A 133 -10.63 13.64 3.10
N TRP A 134 -10.19 14.90 3.03
CA TRP A 134 -10.41 15.77 1.88
C TRP A 134 -9.66 15.29 0.64
N MET A 135 -10.25 15.54 -0.52
CA MET A 135 -9.60 15.41 -1.80
C MET A 135 -8.45 16.42 -1.89
N LEU A 136 -7.34 15.98 -2.47
CA LEU A 136 -6.18 16.81 -2.78
C LEU A 136 -6.00 16.84 -4.30
N PRO A 137 -5.60 17.98 -4.88
CA PRO A 137 -5.23 18.03 -6.30
C PRO A 137 -3.97 17.21 -6.53
N ASP A 138 -3.64 16.92 -7.78
CA ASP A 138 -2.33 16.38 -8.15
C ASP A 138 -1.23 17.27 -7.56
N PRO A 139 -0.29 16.72 -6.76
CA PRO A 139 0.79 17.50 -6.16
C PRO A 139 1.67 18.21 -7.19
N GLU A 140 1.71 17.73 -8.43
CA GLU A 140 2.49 18.31 -9.53
C GLU A 140 1.66 19.25 -10.42
N SER A 141 0.36 19.45 -10.12
CA SER A 141 -0.47 20.37 -10.88
C SER A 141 -0.18 21.83 -10.54
N SER A 142 -0.11 22.67 -11.59
CA SER A 142 0.03 24.11 -11.43
C SER A 142 -1.23 24.76 -10.87
N GLY A 143 -1.08 25.86 -10.14
CA GLY A 143 -2.18 26.63 -9.54
C GLY A 143 -2.38 26.38 -8.04
N PHE A 144 -1.64 25.42 -7.47
CA PHE A 144 -1.69 25.12 -6.04
C PHE A 144 -0.37 25.42 -5.32
N GLU A 145 0.63 26.00 -5.99
CA GLU A 145 1.99 26.23 -5.48
C GLU A 145 1.99 27.06 -4.19
N ASP A 146 1.06 28.00 -4.08
CA ASP A 146 0.92 28.88 -2.91
C ASP A 146 0.11 28.24 -1.77
N ILE A 147 -0.66 27.17 -2.04
CA ILE A 147 -1.62 26.59 -1.11
C ILE A 147 -0.97 25.48 -0.26
N VAL A 148 -1.07 25.60 1.06
CA VAL A 148 -0.80 24.52 2.01
C VAL A 148 -2.10 24.05 2.64
N TRP A 149 -2.49 22.82 2.32
CA TRP A 149 -3.70 22.19 2.85
C TRP A 149 -3.60 21.97 4.36
N GLY A 150 -4.56 22.50 5.10
CA GLY A 150 -4.69 22.32 6.55
C GLY A 150 -4.99 20.87 6.91
N PRO A 151 -4.55 20.37 8.08
CA PRO A 151 -4.72 18.97 8.41
C PRO A 151 -6.19 18.58 8.54
N TYR A 152 -6.53 17.36 8.10
CA TYR A 152 -7.84 16.77 8.35
C TYR A 152 -7.98 16.41 9.84
N VAL A 153 -8.90 17.06 10.55
CA VAL A 153 -9.14 16.83 11.98
C VAL A 153 -10.57 16.35 12.22
N ARG A 154 -10.71 15.04 12.51
CA ARG A 154 -11.98 14.33 12.71
C ARG A 154 -13.00 15.05 13.61
N ASN A 155 -12.55 15.63 14.72
CA ASN A 155 -13.45 16.25 15.72
C ASN A 155 -13.62 17.77 15.60
N ARG A 156 -12.86 18.45 14.73
CA ARG A 156 -12.95 19.92 14.58
C ARG A 156 -14.28 20.35 13.92
N TYR A 157 -14.94 19.42 13.25
CA TYR A 157 -16.09 19.69 12.39
C TYR A 157 -17.45 19.35 13.01
N ARG A 158 -17.49 18.70 14.19
CA ARG A 158 -18.73 18.50 14.96
C ARG A 158 -19.30 19.81 15.55
N SER A 159 -18.46 20.85 15.62
CA SER A 159 -18.78 22.20 16.11
C SER A 159 -19.18 23.18 14.99
N PHE A 160 -19.12 22.79 13.72
CA PHE A 160 -19.69 23.60 12.65
C PHE A 160 -21.22 23.56 12.69
N PRO A 161 -21.92 24.65 12.33
CA PRO A 161 -23.37 24.65 12.25
C PRO A 161 -23.87 23.47 11.40
N ARG A 162 -24.99 22.84 11.78
CA ARG A 162 -25.60 21.69 11.07
C ARG A 162 -25.98 21.98 9.61
N ASN A 163 -25.77 23.21 9.14
CA ASN A 163 -26.20 23.72 7.85
C ASN A 163 -25.15 23.44 6.75
N TYR A 164 -23.95 22.96 7.12
CA TYR A 164 -22.96 22.44 6.18
C TYR A 164 -22.90 20.92 6.33
N ASP A 165 -23.29 20.20 5.27
CA ASP A 165 -23.11 18.74 5.21
C ASP A 165 -21.62 18.35 5.20
N ARG A 166 -20.76 19.26 4.72
CA ARG A 166 -19.28 19.17 4.81
C ARG A 166 -18.70 20.60 4.86
N PRO A 167 -17.92 20.98 5.88
CA PRO A 167 -17.32 22.32 5.96
C PRO A 167 -16.19 22.48 4.93
N PRO A 168 -15.90 23.69 4.42
CA PRO A 168 -14.87 23.88 3.41
C PRO A 168 -13.49 23.38 3.86
N HIS A 169 -12.69 22.90 2.91
CA HIS A 169 -11.34 22.41 3.18
C HIS A 169 -10.46 23.58 3.60
N ALA A 170 -9.87 23.50 4.79
CA ALA A 170 -9.03 24.55 5.32
C ALA A 170 -7.66 24.55 4.64
N PHE A 171 -7.11 25.72 4.35
CA PHE A 171 -5.75 25.90 3.84
C PHE A 171 -5.16 27.23 4.29
N TRP A 172 -3.87 27.43 4.05
CA TRP A 172 -3.19 28.72 4.22
C TRP A 172 -2.22 28.95 3.07
N LEU A 173 -1.78 30.20 2.88
CA LEU A 173 -0.97 30.61 1.74
C LEU A 173 0.49 30.84 2.14
N ILE A 174 1.42 30.30 1.35
CA ILE A 174 2.87 30.51 1.53
C ILE A 174 3.19 31.99 1.39
N SER A 175 2.62 32.67 0.40
CA SER A 175 2.85 34.09 0.09
C SER A 175 2.42 35.02 1.22
N GLU A 176 1.38 34.65 1.97
CA GLU A 176 0.94 35.39 3.15
C GLU A 176 1.89 35.17 4.33
N ALA A 177 2.20 33.91 4.65
CA ALA A 177 3.11 33.56 5.73
C ALA A 177 4.55 34.06 5.48
N ALA A 178 5.00 34.10 4.23
CA ALA A 178 6.34 34.55 3.85
C ALA A 178 6.61 36.03 4.18
N ARG A 179 5.56 36.84 4.44
CA ARG A 179 5.72 38.22 4.91
C ARG A 179 6.36 38.29 6.30
N ASP A 180 6.01 37.33 7.16
CA ASP A 180 6.54 37.20 8.52
C ASP A 180 7.75 36.24 8.55
N TYR A 181 7.84 35.34 7.57
CA TYR A 181 8.88 34.31 7.46
C TYR A 181 9.59 34.37 6.09
N PRO A 182 10.52 35.32 5.88
CA PRO A 182 11.21 35.46 4.59
C PRO A 182 11.93 34.19 4.15
N GLY A 183 11.77 33.82 2.88
CA GLY A 183 12.35 32.59 2.30
C GLY A 183 11.53 31.32 2.53
N LEU A 184 10.32 31.44 3.10
CA LEU A 184 9.39 30.31 3.24
C LEU A 184 8.99 29.74 1.87
N THR A 185 9.05 28.41 1.77
CA THR A 185 8.57 27.60 0.66
C THR A 185 7.88 26.36 1.21
N LYS A 186 7.12 25.63 0.39
CA LYS A 186 6.51 24.36 0.81
C LYS A 186 7.51 23.33 1.36
N ALA A 187 8.72 23.31 0.80
CA ALA A 187 9.75 22.33 1.13
C ALA A 187 10.49 22.62 2.45
N ASN A 188 10.40 23.85 2.97
CA ASN A 188 11.18 24.27 4.13
C ASN A 188 10.33 24.76 5.32
N ILE A 189 9.00 24.52 5.29
CA ILE A 189 8.04 24.96 6.32
C ILE A 189 8.55 24.64 7.72
N ASP A 190 8.89 23.37 7.99
CA ASP A 190 9.29 22.90 9.32
C ASP A 190 10.66 23.44 9.79
N THR A 191 11.45 24.00 8.87
CA THR A 191 12.77 24.57 9.18
C THR A 191 12.73 26.09 9.34
N VAL A 192 11.81 26.76 8.63
CA VAL A 192 11.71 28.23 8.61
C VAL A 192 10.71 28.73 9.65
N MET A 193 9.59 28.03 9.83
CA MET A 193 8.56 28.43 10.78
C MET A 193 8.81 27.80 12.16
N PRO A 194 8.85 28.60 13.25
CA PRO A 194 9.06 28.06 14.59
C PRO A 194 7.83 27.27 15.08
N PRO A 195 8.00 26.32 16.01
CA PRO A 195 6.87 25.66 16.67
C PRO A 195 5.89 26.70 17.28
N GLY A 196 4.60 26.55 16.98
CA GLY A 196 3.57 27.50 17.43
C GLY A 196 3.41 28.74 16.54
N ALA A 197 4.09 28.81 15.40
CA ALA A 197 3.85 29.83 14.38
C ALA A 197 2.37 29.87 13.99
N MET A 198 1.84 31.08 13.83
CA MET A 198 0.45 31.32 13.47
C MET A 198 0.37 31.66 11.99
N VAL A 199 -0.66 31.14 11.32
CA VAL A 199 -0.97 31.45 9.93
C VAL A 199 -2.44 31.82 9.81
N GLN A 200 -2.76 32.65 8.83
CA GLN A 200 -4.14 32.91 8.46
C GLN A 200 -4.72 31.67 7.76
N ILE A 201 -5.83 31.16 8.29
CA ILE A 201 -6.53 30.00 7.72
C ILE A 201 -7.68 30.49 6.84
N HIS A 202 -7.73 29.97 5.63
CA HIS A 202 -8.80 30.15 4.64
C HIS A 202 -9.61 28.87 4.50
N GLY A 203 -10.82 28.99 3.94
CA GLY A 203 -11.62 27.85 3.50
C GLY A 203 -11.76 27.85 1.98
N THR A 204 -11.88 26.68 1.38
CA THR A 204 -12.14 26.56 -0.06
C THR A 204 -13.40 27.29 -0.50
N SER A 205 -13.32 27.96 -1.66
CA SER A 205 -14.49 28.44 -2.40
C SER A 205 -14.93 27.38 -3.43
N PRO A 206 -16.17 27.45 -3.97
CA PRO A 206 -16.62 26.55 -5.01
C PRO A 206 -15.72 26.51 -6.25
N GLU A 207 -15.13 27.65 -6.62
CA GLU A 207 -14.21 27.76 -7.76
C GLU A 207 -12.90 27.00 -7.50
N LEU A 208 -12.35 27.12 -6.28
CA LEU A 208 -11.15 26.37 -5.89
C LEU A 208 -11.44 24.87 -5.79
N GLU A 209 -12.61 24.47 -5.28
CA GLU A 209 -13.03 23.06 -5.25
C GLU A 209 -13.14 22.47 -6.66
N ALA A 210 -13.67 23.22 -7.63
CA ALA A 210 -13.72 22.81 -9.02
C ALA A 210 -12.31 22.63 -9.62
N GLN A 211 -11.35 23.50 -9.28
CA GLN A 211 -9.96 23.35 -9.71
C GLN A 211 -9.29 22.11 -9.09
N VAL A 212 -9.54 21.85 -7.80
CA VAL A 212 -9.06 20.62 -7.13
C VAL A 212 -9.62 19.39 -7.83
N GLN A 213 -10.92 19.39 -8.14
CA GLN A 213 -11.57 18.28 -8.83
C GLN A 213 -11.03 18.07 -10.25
N ALA A 214 -10.73 19.15 -10.98
CA ALA A 214 -10.20 19.09 -12.34
C ALA A 214 -8.76 18.55 -12.42
N SER A 215 -7.98 18.71 -11.34
CA SER A 215 -6.61 18.23 -11.21
C SER A 215 -6.49 16.95 -10.37
N TYR A 216 -7.61 16.34 -9.99
CA TYR A 216 -7.61 15.21 -9.07
C TYR A 216 -7.07 13.92 -9.68
N THR A 217 -6.09 13.29 -9.02
CA THR A 217 -5.43 12.06 -9.48
C THR A 217 -5.45 10.91 -8.46
N GLY A 218 -6.33 11.00 -7.46
CA GLY A 218 -6.51 9.96 -6.43
C GLY A 218 -6.06 10.36 -5.02
N HIS A 219 -5.41 11.52 -4.85
CA HIS A 219 -4.83 11.94 -3.58
C HIS A 219 -5.87 12.43 -2.57
N HIS A 220 -5.75 11.98 -1.33
CA HIS A 220 -6.61 12.35 -0.24
C HIS A 220 -5.82 12.51 1.05
N GLN A 221 -6.24 13.47 1.88
CA GLN A 221 -5.90 13.43 3.30
C GLN A 221 -6.53 12.21 3.96
N PHE A 222 -6.05 11.84 5.14
CA PHE A 222 -6.70 10.82 5.96
C PHE A 222 -6.52 11.09 7.44
N TYR A 223 -7.32 10.43 8.26
CA TYR A 223 -7.12 10.34 9.70
C TYR A 223 -7.06 8.87 10.11
N TRP A 224 -6.02 8.49 10.83
CA TRP A 224 -5.85 7.14 11.35
C TRP A 224 -5.66 7.18 12.87
N THR A 225 -6.65 6.69 13.61
CA THR A 225 -6.55 6.52 15.07
C THR A 225 -5.46 5.51 15.41
N ARG A 226 -4.44 5.94 16.16
CA ARG A 226 -3.28 5.11 16.58
C ARG A 226 -2.67 4.38 15.37
N PRO A 227 -2.08 5.13 14.42
CA PRO A 227 -1.57 4.54 13.21
C PRO A 227 -0.45 3.55 13.54
N ARG A 228 -0.38 2.47 12.77
CA ARG A 228 0.69 1.48 12.89
C ARG A 228 1.96 2.07 12.26
N ARG A 229 2.85 2.62 13.08
CA ARG A 229 4.08 3.31 12.63
C ARG A 229 4.93 2.47 11.69
N THR A 230 5.03 1.16 11.93
CA THR A 230 5.69 0.19 11.05
C THR A 230 5.36 0.38 9.57
N TRP A 231 4.13 0.75 9.22
CA TRP A 231 3.72 0.95 7.83
C TRP A 231 3.86 2.39 7.34
N LEU A 232 3.91 3.37 8.24
CA LEU A 232 4.20 4.75 7.89
C LEU A 232 5.71 4.96 7.63
N ASP A 233 6.54 4.18 8.30
CA ASP A 233 8.01 4.24 8.23
C ASP A 233 8.58 3.21 7.23
N ALA A 234 7.73 2.62 6.38
CA ALA A 234 8.12 1.65 5.38
C ALA A 234 8.90 2.30 4.23
N ASN A 235 10.01 1.68 3.80
CA ASN A 235 10.77 2.16 2.64
C ASN A 235 10.14 1.66 1.32
N SER A 236 9.44 0.53 1.39
CA SER A 236 8.73 -0.06 0.25
C SER A 236 7.32 0.50 0.15
N PRO A 237 6.75 0.65 -1.07
CA PRO A 237 5.37 1.11 -1.23
C PRO A 237 4.36 0.24 -0.46
N VAL A 238 3.44 0.89 0.26
CA VAL A 238 2.42 0.23 1.08
C VAL A 238 1.03 0.55 0.55
N TYR A 239 0.24 -0.48 0.31
CA TYR A 239 -1.15 -0.41 -0.12
C TYR A 239 -2.05 -1.04 0.92
N ILE A 240 -3.07 -0.31 1.39
CA ILE A 240 -4.05 -0.83 2.34
C ILE A 240 -5.31 -1.25 1.58
N ASP A 241 -5.75 -2.49 1.76
CA ASP A 241 -7.02 -3.01 1.24
C ASP A 241 -8.07 -3.04 2.35
N PHE A 242 -9.07 -2.16 2.25
CA PHE A 242 -10.22 -2.16 3.17
C PHE A 242 -11.36 -3.09 2.74
N GLY A 243 -11.18 -3.84 1.64
CA GLY A 243 -12.22 -4.69 1.05
C GLY A 243 -13.16 -3.94 0.09
N ASP A 244 -12.82 -2.71 -0.29
CA ASP A 244 -13.55 -1.93 -1.30
C ASP A 244 -12.90 -2.05 -2.70
N GLU A 245 -13.31 -1.22 -3.66
CA GLU A 245 -12.79 -1.24 -5.04
C GLU A 245 -11.33 -0.74 -5.13
N PHE A 246 -10.89 0.06 -4.17
CA PHE A 246 -9.62 0.76 -4.20
C PHE A 246 -8.65 0.25 -3.14
N LEU A 247 -7.38 0.40 -3.45
CA LEU A 247 -6.29 0.33 -2.51
C LEU A 247 -5.88 1.74 -2.11
N TYR A 248 -5.46 1.89 -0.86
CA TYR A 248 -5.07 3.16 -0.30
C TYR A 248 -3.55 3.12 -0.17
N ARG A 249 -2.85 3.67 -1.18
CA ARG A 249 -1.39 3.77 -1.19
C ARG A 249 -0.98 4.83 -0.18
N LEU A 250 -0.18 4.47 0.83
CA LEU A 250 0.40 5.45 1.75
C LEU A 250 1.55 6.19 1.04
N GLU A 251 1.56 7.51 1.13
CA GLU A 251 2.59 8.35 0.51
C GLU A 251 2.69 9.74 1.14
N GLU A 252 3.74 10.46 0.79
CA GLU A 252 3.95 11.86 1.15
C GLU A 252 3.42 12.78 0.04
N TYR A 253 2.74 13.86 0.43
CA TYR A 253 2.08 14.78 -0.50
C TYR A 253 2.98 15.94 -0.93
N GLY A 254 3.52 15.82 -2.15
CA GLY A 254 4.30 16.85 -2.84
C GLY A 254 5.42 17.44 -1.98
N ALA A 255 5.74 18.72 -2.21
CA ALA A 255 6.82 19.40 -1.49
C ALA A 255 6.56 19.56 0.02
N THR A 256 5.31 19.47 0.48
CA THR A 256 4.99 19.59 1.92
C THR A 256 5.32 18.34 2.72
N ARG A 257 5.53 17.20 2.03
CA ARG A 257 5.81 15.90 2.61
C ARG A 257 4.82 15.41 3.68
N ARG A 258 3.61 15.99 3.71
CA ARG A 258 2.54 15.58 4.63
C ARG A 258 2.00 14.23 4.21
N LEU A 259 1.73 13.34 5.17
CA LEU A 259 1.13 12.05 4.87
C LEU A 259 -0.23 12.19 4.20
N CYS A 260 -0.41 11.45 3.12
CA CYS A 260 -1.68 11.31 2.42
C CYS A 260 -1.87 9.86 1.97
N VAL A 261 -3.02 9.58 1.35
CA VAL A 261 -3.23 8.35 0.61
C VAL A 261 -3.61 8.65 -0.82
N ARG A 262 -3.19 7.79 -1.73
CA ARG A 262 -3.72 7.76 -3.10
C ARG A 262 -4.55 6.54 -3.34
N LEU A 263 -5.76 6.75 -3.83
CA LEU A 263 -6.68 5.70 -4.23
C LEU A 263 -6.18 5.07 -5.54
N VAL A 264 -5.99 3.75 -5.52
CA VAL A 264 -5.48 2.96 -6.64
C VAL A 264 -6.45 1.82 -6.91
N ALA A 265 -7.02 1.74 -8.11
CA ALA A 265 -7.92 0.65 -8.46
C ALA A 265 -7.18 -0.71 -8.38
N LYS A 266 -7.81 -1.73 -7.79
CA LYS A 266 -7.18 -3.07 -7.67
C LYS A 266 -6.69 -3.64 -9.02
N PRO A 267 -7.45 -3.56 -10.13
CA PRO A 267 -6.96 -4.02 -11.43
C PRO A 267 -5.71 -3.28 -11.91
N LYS A 268 -5.58 -1.99 -11.59
CA LYS A 268 -4.40 -1.19 -11.95
C LYS A 268 -3.16 -1.72 -11.23
N LEU A 269 -3.25 -1.96 -9.92
CA LEU A 269 -2.12 -2.53 -9.16
C LEU A 269 -1.70 -3.89 -9.73
N VAL A 270 -2.66 -4.78 -9.98
CA VAL A 270 -2.38 -6.13 -10.51
C VAL A 270 -1.72 -6.05 -11.89
N TYR A 271 -2.22 -5.19 -12.77
CA TYR A 271 -1.65 -4.98 -14.10
C TYR A 271 -0.22 -4.42 -14.00
N ASP A 272 -0.04 -3.31 -13.28
CA ASP A 272 1.26 -2.65 -13.14
C ASP A 272 2.32 -3.57 -12.52
N ALA A 273 1.96 -4.33 -11.48
CA ALA A 273 2.90 -5.26 -10.86
C ALA A 273 3.44 -6.32 -11.84
N MET A 274 2.69 -6.63 -12.90
CA MET A 274 3.09 -7.59 -13.94
C MET A 274 3.94 -6.97 -15.05
N VAL A 275 3.92 -5.65 -15.23
CA VAL A 275 4.56 -4.98 -16.38
C VAL A 275 5.64 -3.97 -15.98
N GLU A 276 5.50 -3.31 -14.84
CA GLU A 276 6.49 -2.38 -14.31
C GLU A 276 7.70 -3.15 -13.78
N ARG A 277 8.88 -2.51 -13.83
CA ARG A 277 10.14 -3.12 -13.39
C ARG A 277 10.49 -2.80 -11.94
N ARG A 278 10.00 -1.67 -11.43
CA ARG A 278 10.30 -1.20 -10.08
C ARG A 278 9.00 -1.06 -9.30
N ALA A 279 9.03 -1.50 -8.04
CA ALA A 279 7.92 -1.41 -7.10
C ALA A 279 7.36 0.02 -6.99
N GLU A 280 8.24 1.03 -6.99
CA GLU A 280 7.88 2.45 -6.91
C GLU A 280 7.09 2.97 -8.12
N ASP A 281 7.22 2.34 -9.30
CA ASP A 281 6.55 2.73 -10.54
C ASP A 281 5.07 2.29 -10.56
N ILE A 282 4.67 1.36 -9.69
CA ILE A 282 3.28 0.88 -9.60
C ILE A 282 2.34 2.06 -9.27
N ALA A 283 1.26 2.16 -10.05
CA ALA A 283 0.22 3.18 -9.95
C ALA A 283 0.69 4.62 -10.17
N THR A 284 1.87 4.84 -10.76
CA THR A 284 2.39 6.19 -11.06
C THR A 284 1.93 6.71 -12.42
N ARG A 285 1.83 5.85 -13.44
CA ARG A 285 1.45 6.22 -14.80
C ARG A 285 0.00 5.86 -15.10
N PHE A 286 -0.78 6.82 -15.60
CA PHE A 286 -2.08 6.55 -16.19
C PHE A 286 -1.90 6.34 -17.69
N TYR A 287 -1.87 5.09 -18.13
CA TYR A 287 -1.88 4.77 -19.56
C TYR A 287 -3.27 5.10 -20.12
N PRO A 288 -3.37 5.85 -21.24
CA PRO A 288 -4.62 5.87 -22.00
C PRO A 288 -4.88 4.45 -22.48
N ILE A 289 -5.99 3.84 -22.04
CA ILE A 289 -6.44 2.56 -22.58
C ILE A 289 -6.73 2.82 -24.06
N SER A 290 -5.90 2.26 -24.95
CA SER A 290 -6.22 2.25 -26.37
C SER A 290 -7.56 1.53 -26.51
N ALA A 291 -8.56 2.22 -27.06
CA ALA A 291 -9.85 1.60 -27.35
C ALA A 291 -9.59 0.29 -28.13
N PRO A 292 -10.31 -0.80 -27.83
CA PRO A 292 -10.17 -2.02 -28.61
C PRO A 292 -10.42 -1.65 -30.07
N ASN A 293 -9.45 -1.94 -30.93
CA ASN A 293 -9.59 -1.81 -32.37
C ASN A 293 -10.89 -2.52 -32.76
N GLY A 294 -11.89 -1.73 -33.15
CA GLY A 294 -13.15 -2.26 -33.63
C GLY A 294 -12.90 -2.98 -34.96
N GLY A 295 -13.35 -4.24 -35.02
CA GLY A 295 -13.81 -4.96 -36.21
C GLY A 295 -12.85 -5.06 -37.38
#